data_AF-A0A136HCI8-F1
#
_entry.id   AF-A0A136HCI8-F1
#
_cell.length_a   1.000
_cell.length_b   1.000
_cell.length_c   1.000
_cell.angle_alpha   90.00
_cell.angle_beta   90.00
_cell.angle_gamma   90.00
#
_symmetry.space_group_name_H-M   'P 1'
#
loop_
_entity.id
_entity.type
_entity.pdbx_description
1 polymer ?
#
loop_
_entity_poly.entity_id
_entity_poly.type
_entity_poly.pdbx_seq_one_letter_code
_entity_poly.pdbx_strand_id
1 'polypeptide(L)'
;MRMTKLLIIALFCVMTTACSWFEDIQEVPDIPEQQLYQEAMSAMDQENYDLAIEKLQLLEARYPFGRFSEQAQLELIYAYHNSYEPEAARAAADRFIRLHPNHENIDYAYYLKGLTSFEQDISWITQYLPVDETQRDPGAALDSFESFSTLVNRYPDSQYAPDSQKRMVYLKNRLAAYEVHVARYYIQREAFVAAANRGRYVVENMQETPAVPDALAVMIEAYTHLGQQDLAADTQSVLNKNFPGYQYTPVYKGEKTLFDAATFDLFSSAKEAPVAAPVRMSQDAPKPERSIFSTVTFGVFDDDEESK
;
A
#
# COMPACT_ATOMS: atom_id res chain seq x y z
N MET A 1 -12.23 -61.06 11.51
CA MET A 1 -11.85 -59.67 11.87
C MET A 1 -10.47 -59.23 11.35
N ARG A 2 -9.45 -60.09 11.23
CA ARG A 2 -8.14 -59.71 10.64
C ARG A 2 -8.17 -59.59 9.11
N MET A 3 -8.87 -60.51 8.44
CA MET A 3 -8.94 -60.55 6.96
C MET A 3 -9.79 -59.41 6.37
N THR A 4 -10.86 -59.01 7.06
CA THR A 4 -11.67 -57.84 6.69
C THR A 4 -10.91 -56.53 6.84
N LYS A 5 -10.02 -56.42 7.84
CA LYS A 5 -9.14 -55.24 7.99
C LYS A 5 -8.09 -55.16 6.87
N LEU A 6 -7.51 -56.29 6.46
CA LEU A 6 -6.57 -56.34 5.34
C LEU A 6 -7.23 -55.96 4.01
N LEU A 7 -8.47 -56.38 3.77
CA LEU A 7 -9.24 -56.00 2.58
C LEU A 7 -9.56 -54.50 2.54
N ILE A 8 -9.90 -53.88 3.68
CA ILE A 8 -10.18 -52.44 3.75
C ILE A 8 -8.91 -51.62 3.51
N ILE A 9 -7.75 -52.05 4.01
CA ILE A 9 -6.47 -51.38 3.78
C ILE A 9 -6.07 -51.48 2.30
N ALA A 10 -6.25 -52.64 1.68
CA ALA A 10 -5.97 -52.83 0.25
C ALA A 10 -6.89 -51.96 -0.63
N LEU A 11 -8.18 -51.86 -0.29
CA LEU A 11 -9.13 -51.00 -0.99
C LEU A 11 -8.76 -49.51 -0.86
N PHE A 12 -8.30 -49.10 0.32
CA PHE A 12 -7.86 -47.72 0.57
C PHE A 12 -6.60 -47.36 -0.24
N CYS A 13 -5.64 -48.27 -0.37
CA CYS A 13 -4.45 -48.06 -1.20
C CYS A 13 -4.78 -47.94 -2.70
N VAL A 14 -5.76 -48.69 -3.20
CA VAL A 14 -6.19 -48.61 -4.61
C VAL A 14 -6.95 -47.31 -4.89
N MET A 15 -7.71 -46.80 -3.91
CA MET A 15 -8.40 -45.51 -4.03
C MET A 15 -7.42 -44.33 -4.11
N THR A 16 -6.25 -44.41 -3.46
CA THR A 16 -5.26 -43.32 -3.50
C THR A 16 -4.46 -43.23 -4.80
N THR A 17 -4.46 -44.27 -5.64
CA THR A 17 -3.77 -44.26 -6.94
C THR A 17 -4.61 -43.69 -8.09
N ALA A 18 -5.88 -43.33 -7.86
CA ALA A 18 -6.77 -42.81 -8.90
C ALA A 18 -6.46 -41.37 -9.33
N CYS A 19 -5.73 -40.60 -8.51
CA CYS A 19 -5.46 -39.17 -8.78
C CYS A 19 -4.28 -38.92 -9.74
N SER A 20 -3.48 -39.92 -10.13
CA SER A 20 -2.35 -39.71 -11.06
C SER A 20 -2.56 -40.32 -12.45
N TRP A 21 -3.70 -40.98 -12.71
CA TRP A 21 -3.98 -41.59 -14.02
C TRP A 21 -4.56 -40.58 -15.02
N PHE A 22 -5.10 -39.47 -14.53
CA PHE A 22 -5.74 -38.43 -15.34
C PHE A 22 -4.84 -37.22 -15.59
N GLU A 23 -3.53 -37.44 -15.62
CA GLU A 23 -2.60 -36.43 -16.11
C GLU A 23 -2.46 -36.66 -17.62
N ASP A 24 -3.49 -36.20 -18.35
CA ASP A 24 -3.40 -36.07 -19.80
C ASP A 24 -2.23 -35.12 -20.05
N ILE A 25 -1.11 -35.66 -20.55
CA ILE A 25 -0.03 -34.87 -21.10
C ILE A 25 -0.62 -34.23 -22.35
N GLN A 26 -1.29 -33.09 -22.16
CA GLN A 26 -1.80 -32.29 -23.25
C GLN A 26 -0.57 -31.91 -24.07
N GLU A 27 -0.40 -32.53 -25.24
CA GLU A 27 0.51 -32.04 -26.26
C GLU A 27 0.06 -30.63 -26.58
N VAL A 28 0.69 -29.65 -25.94
CA VAL A 28 0.36 -28.25 -26.17
C VAL A 28 0.72 -27.99 -27.63
N PRO A 29 -0.26 -27.73 -28.51
CA PRO A 29 -0.03 -27.65 -29.95
C PRO A 29 1.08 -26.64 -30.27
N ASP A 30 1.86 -26.87 -31.31
CA ASP A 30 2.92 -25.94 -31.76
C ASP A 30 2.25 -24.70 -32.38
N ILE A 31 1.86 -23.77 -31.50
CA ILE A 31 1.19 -22.52 -31.85
C ILE A 31 2.28 -21.50 -32.19
N PRO A 32 2.25 -20.88 -33.38
CA PRO A 32 3.22 -19.86 -33.77
C PRO A 32 3.29 -18.70 -32.78
N GLU A 33 4.49 -18.13 -32.59
CA GLU A 33 4.74 -17.00 -31.67
C GLU A 33 3.74 -15.85 -31.86
N GLN A 34 3.55 -15.39 -33.11
CA GLN A 34 2.63 -14.30 -33.42
C GLN A 34 1.19 -14.62 -33.02
N GLN A 35 0.76 -15.87 -33.19
CA GLN A 35 -0.58 -16.29 -32.84
C GLN A 35 -0.75 -16.29 -31.31
N LEU A 36 0.23 -16.80 -30.54
CA LEU A 36 0.20 -16.72 -29.08
C LEU A 36 0.09 -15.28 -28.58
N TYR A 37 0.88 -14.37 -29.18
CA TYR A 37 0.84 -12.96 -28.81
C TYR A 37 -0.52 -12.33 -29.11
N GLN A 38 -1.09 -12.59 -30.30
CA GLN A 38 -2.41 -12.09 -30.66
C GLN A 38 -3.54 -12.64 -29.78
N GLU A 39 -3.48 -13.93 -29.44
CA GLU A 39 -4.42 -14.56 -28.50
C GLU A 39 -4.33 -13.91 -27.11
N ALA A 40 -3.11 -13.66 -26.62
CA ALA A 40 -2.88 -12.98 -25.35
C ALA A 40 -3.47 -11.55 -25.35
N MET A 41 -3.19 -10.76 -26.40
CA MET A 41 -3.70 -9.39 -26.50
C MET A 41 -5.23 -9.37 -26.62
N SER A 42 -5.80 -10.29 -27.39
CA SER A 42 -7.26 -10.40 -27.50
C SER A 42 -7.91 -10.81 -26.17
N ALA A 43 -7.23 -11.63 -25.35
CA ALA A 43 -7.70 -11.96 -24.01
C ALA A 43 -7.63 -10.73 -23.07
N MET A 44 -6.57 -9.91 -23.18
CA MET A 44 -6.43 -8.65 -22.44
C MET A 44 -7.54 -7.66 -22.80
N ASP A 45 -7.83 -7.50 -24.09
CA ASP A 45 -8.93 -6.63 -24.58
C ASP A 45 -10.31 -7.08 -24.06
N GLN A 46 -10.44 -8.35 -23.71
CA GLN A 46 -11.66 -8.95 -23.12
C GLN A 46 -11.63 -8.97 -21.58
N GLU A 47 -10.64 -8.34 -20.95
CA GLU A 47 -10.39 -8.35 -19.50
C GLU A 47 -10.20 -9.76 -18.92
N ASN A 48 -9.88 -10.75 -19.76
CA ASN A 48 -9.58 -12.11 -19.35
C ASN A 48 -8.08 -12.24 -19.08
N TYR A 49 -7.64 -11.65 -17.97
CA TYR A 49 -6.23 -11.58 -17.60
C TYR A 49 -5.63 -12.96 -17.30
N ASP A 50 -6.40 -13.91 -16.77
CA ASP A 50 -5.91 -15.27 -16.49
C ASP A 50 -5.51 -15.99 -17.79
N LEU A 51 -6.35 -15.91 -18.82
CA LEU A 51 -6.03 -16.47 -20.13
C LEU A 51 -4.84 -15.72 -20.77
N ALA A 52 -4.78 -14.40 -20.63
CA ALA A 52 -3.65 -13.63 -21.13
C ALA A 52 -2.34 -14.05 -20.47
N ILE A 53 -2.32 -14.22 -19.14
CA ILE A 53 -1.17 -14.69 -18.37
C ILE A 53 -0.73 -16.07 -18.88
N GLU A 54 -1.65 -17.01 -19.06
CA GLU A 54 -1.34 -18.35 -19.57
C GLU A 54 -0.65 -18.29 -20.94
N LYS A 55 -1.19 -17.49 -21.87
CA LYS A 55 -0.64 -17.34 -23.22
C LYS A 55 0.71 -16.63 -23.23
N LEU A 56 0.89 -15.59 -22.41
CA LEU A 56 2.14 -14.84 -22.30
C LEU A 56 3.25 -15.68 -21.67
N GLN A 57 2.95 -16.43 -20.61
CA GLN A 57 3.89 -17.39 -20.01
C GLN A 57 4.31 -18.48 -21.01
N LEU A 58 3.34 -19.01 -21.78
CA LEU A 58 3.62 -20.00 -22.81
C LEU A 58 4.52 -19.42 -23.91
N LEU A 59 4.29 -18.16 -24.31
CA LEU A 59 5.15 -17.44 -25.26
C LEU A 59 6.57 -17.28 -24.71
N GLU A 60 6.75 -16.83 -23.46
CA GLU A 60 8.06 -16.70 -22.82
C GLU A 60 8.81 -18.04 -22.76
N ALA A 61 8.11 -19.12 -22.42
CA ALA A 61 8.70 -20.45 -22.27
C ALA A 61 9.18 -21.04 -23.62
N ARG A 62 8.43 -20.79 -24.71
CA ARG A 62 8.71 -21.35 -26.03
C ARG A 62 9.62 -20.48 -26.89
N TYR A 63 9.43 -19.17 -26.81
CA TYR A 63 10.07 -18.19 -27.67
C TYR A 63 10.80 -17.12 -26.83
N PRO A 64 11.77 -17.49 -25.97
CA PRO A 64 12.45 -16.55 -25.07
C PRO A 64 13.27 -15.47 -25.77
N PHE A 65 13.59 -15.66 -27.05
CA PHE A 65 14.28 -14.69 -27.92
C PHE A 65 13.44 -14.33 -29.15
N GLY A 66 12.13 -14.58 -29.08
CA GLY A 66 11.19 -14.26 -30.15
C GLY A 66 11.04 -12.76 -30.37
N ARG A 67 10.45 -12.37 -31.50
CA ARG A 67 10.21 -10.96 -31.84
C ARG A 67 9.37 -10.23 -30.80
N PHE A 68 8.44 -10.92 -30.18
CA PHE A 68 7.52 -10.38 -29.18
C PHE A 68 7.95 -10.70 -27.75
N SER A 69 9.11 -11.33 -27.54
CA SER A 69 9.55 -11.81 -26.21
C SER A 69 9.62 -10.69 -25.15
N GLU A 70 10.31 -9.59 -25.46
CA GLU A 70 10.45 -8.46 -24.53
C GLU A 70 9.11 -7.76 -24.27
N GLN A 71 8.30 -7.56 -25.33
CA GLN A 71 6.97 -6.98 -25.17
C GLN A 71 6.05 -7.88 -24.35
N ALA A 72 6.06 -9.19 -24.58
CA ALA A 72 5.26 -10.15 -23.83
C ALA A 72 5.60 -10.14 -22.33
N GLN A 73 6.88 -9.97 -21.97
CA GLN A 73 7.28 -9.80 -20.56
C GLN A 73 6.67 -8.54 -19.95
N LEU A 74 6.63 -7.41 -20.68
CA LEU A 74 5.97 -6.18 -20.21
C LEU A 74 4.46 -6.37 -20.05
N GLU A 75 3.81 -6.96 -21.04
CA GLU A 75 2.38 -7.23 -20.99
C GLU A 75 2.01 -8.19 -19.86
N LEU A 76 2.91 -9.14 -19.54
CA LEU A 76 2.71 -10.07 -18.43
C LEU A 76 2.69 -9.34 -17.07
N ILE A 77 3.51 -8.31 -16.89
CA ILE A 77 3.47 -7.47 -15.68
C ILE A 77 2.09 -6.79 -15.56
N TYR A 78 1.60 -6.22 -16.66
CA TYR A 78 0.29 -5.57 -16.68
C TYR A 78 -0.84 -6.57 -16.45
N ALA A 79 -0.79 -7.75 -17.07
CA ALA A 79 -1.80 -8.78 -16.88
C ALA A 79 -1.87 -9.23 -15.41
N TYR A 80 -0.72 -9.46 -14.76
CA TYR A 80 -0.68 -9.76 -13.33
C TYR A 80 -1.22 -8.64 -12.45
N HIS A 81 -0.89 -7.39 -12.78
CA HIS A 81 -1.41 -6.24 -12.06
C HIS A 81 -2.95 -6.20 -12.11
N ASN A 82 -3.54 -6.36 -13.30
CA ASN A 82 -4.99 -6.32 -13.46
C ASN A 82 -5.70 -7.58 -12.95
N SER A 83 -5.02 -8.73 -12.86
CA SER A 83 -5.55 -9.93 -12.19
C SER A 83 -5.43 -9.88 -10.66
N TYR A 84 -5.02 -8.73 -10.08
CA TYR A 84 -4.82 -8.56 -8.64
C TYR A 84 -3.79 -9.55 -8.05
N GLU A 85 -2.73 -9.86 -8.80
CA GLU A 85 -1.60 -10.70 -8.37
C GLU A 85 -0.33 -9.87 -8.12
N PRO A 86 -0.24 -9.12 -7.00
CA PRO A 86 0.78 -8.10 -6.85
C PRO A 86 2.21 -8.67 -6.77
N GLU A 87 2.38 -9.80 -6.08
CA GLU A 87 3.69 -10.44 -5.96
C GLU A 87 4.21 -10.96 -7.31
N ALA A 88 3.32 -11.52 -8.14
CA ALA A 88 3.67 -12.01 -9.46
C ALA A 88 4.04 -10.85 -10.41
N ALA A 89 3.27 -9.76 -10.40
CA ALA A 89 3.57 -8.57 -11.19
C ALA A 89 4.91 -7.96 -10.79
N ARG A 90 5.19 -7.83 -9.49
CA ARG A 90 6.47 -7.30 -8.98
C ARG A 90 7.64 -8.18 -9.38
N ALA A 91 7.51 -9.49 -9.24
CA ALA A 91 8.55 -10.43 -9.64
C ALA A 91 8.81 -10.41 -11.16
N ALA A 92 7.76 -10.28 -11.97
CA ALA A 92 7.87 -10.11 -13.42
C ALA A 92 8.56 -8.78 -13.78
N ALA A 93 8.21 -7.69 -13.09
CA ALA A 93 8.84 -6.39 -13.29
C ALA A 93 10.33 -6.39 -12.92
N ASP A 94 10.69 -6.98 -11.78
CA ASP A 94 12.08 -7.14 -11.36
C ASP A 94 12.88 -7.98 -12.34
N ARG A 95 12.28 -9.04 -12.90
CA ARG A 95 12.89 -9.83 -13.96
C ARG A 95 13.12 -8.97 -15.20
N PHE A 96 12.10 -8.25 -15.68
CA PHE A 96 12.20 -7.42 -16.87
C PHE A 96 13.28 -6.33 -16.73
N ILE A 97 13.26 -5.57 -15.63
CA ILE A 97 14.23 -4.50 -15.33
C ILE A 97 15.66 -5.05 -15.32
N ARG A 98 15.86 -6.24 -14.77
CA ARG A 98 17.20 -6.88 -14.69
C ARG A 98 17.67 -7.41 -16.06
N LEU A 99 16.78 -7.96 -16.86
CA LEU A 99 17.12 -8.55 -18.15
C LEU A 99 17.25 -7.51 -19.28
N HIS A 100 16.43 -6.44 -19.23
CA HIS A 100 16.31 -5.45 -20.30
C HIS A 100 16.50 -4.01 -19.77
N PRO A 101 17.66 -3.66 -19.15
CA PRO A 101 17.89 -2.36 -18.52
C PRO A 101 17.88 -1.15 -19.49
N ASN A 102 18.04 -1.41 -20.80
CA ASN A 102 18.08 -0.37 -21.85
C ASN A 102 16.81 -0.38 -22.73
N HIS A 103 15.76 -1.10 -22.33
CA HIS A 103 14.51 -1.13 -23.08
C HIS A 103 13.82 0.24 -23.09
N GLU A 104 13.18 0.60 -24.21
CA GLU A 104 12.52 1.91 -24.38
C GLU A 104 11.46 2.17 -23.31
N ASN A 105 10.65 1.15 -23.00
CA ASN A 105 9.56 1.22 -22.01
C ASN A 105 9.96 0.69 -20.61
N ILE A 106 11.23 0.78 -20.22
CA ILE A 106 11.66 0.35 -18.87
C ILE A 106 11.04 1.20 -17.75
N ASP A 107 10.77 2.47 -18.05
CA ASP A 107 10.06 3.40 -17.18
C ASP A 107 8.65 2.89 -16.84
N TYR A 108 7.95 2.31 -17.81
CA TYR A 108 6.66 1.65 -17.59
C TYR A 108 6.76 0.45 -16.64
N ALA A 109 7.81 -0.37 -16.75
CA ALA A 109 8.02 -1.49 -15.83
C ALA A 109 8.26 -1.02 -14.38
N TYR A 110 9.04 0.04 -14.18
CA TYR A 110 9.20 0.67 -12.86
C TYR A 110 7.88 1.24 -12.34
N TYR A 111 7.10 1.88 -13.21
CA TYR A 111 5.78 2.42 -12.86
C TYR A 111 4.82 1.32 -12.41
N LEU A 112 4.66 0.25 -13.19
CA LEU A 112 3.78 -0.86 -12.84
C LEU A 112 4.21 -1.57 -11.54
N LYS A 113 5.52 -1.71 -11.32
CA LYS A 113 6.05 -2.26 -10.05
C LYS A 113 5.61 -1.42 -8.85
N GLY A 114 5.72 -0.09 -8.96
CA GLY A 114 5.30 0.85 -7.91
C GLY A 114 3.79 0.89 -7.73
N LEU A 115 3.05 0.92 -8.84
CA LEU A 115 1.58 0.98 -8.86
C LEU A 115 0.95 -0.26 -8.24
N THR A 116 1.46 -1.43 -8.58
CA THR A 116 0.94 -2.68 -8.04
C THR A 116 1.12 -2.75 -6.52
N SER A 117 2.27 -2.31 -6.02
CA SER A 117 2.54 -2.24 -4.58
C SER A 117 1.68 -1.17 -3.88
N PHE A 118 1.37 -0.08 -4.57
CA PHE A 118 0.50 0.99 -4.07
C PHE A 118 -0.94 0.48 -3.85
N GLU A 119 -1.48 -0.23 -4.84
CA GLU A 119 -2.86 -0.72 -4.82
C GLU A 119 -3.06 -1.92 -3.90
N GLN A 120 -2.02 -2.72 -3.64
CA GLN A 120 -2.03 -3.76 -2.61
C GLN A 120 -2.32 -3.18 -1.21
N ASP A 121 -1.86 -1.96 -0.95
CA ASP A 121 -2.09 -1.26 0.32
C ASP A 121 -3.42 -0.51 0.35
N ILE A 122 -3.83 0.10 -0.77
CA ILE A 122 -5.13 0.78 -0.92
C ILE A 122 -6.20 -0.26 -1.27
N SER A 123 -6.59 -1.05 -0.28
CA SER A 123 -7.73 -1.93 -0.43
C SER A 123 -9.00 -1.09 -0.57
N TRP A 124 -9.81 -1.31 -1.61
CA TRP A 124 -11.11 -0.66 -1.88
C TRP A 124 -12.05 -0.56 -0.65
N ILE A 125 -11.85 -1.42 0.35
CA ILE A 125 -12.56 -1.41 1.63
C ILE A 125 -12.26 -0.15 2.48
N THR A 126 -11.04 0.42 2.43
CA THR A 126 -10.68 1.63 3.21
C THR A 126 -11.41 2.89 2.74
N GLN A 127 -11.94 2.88 1.50
CA GLN A 127 -12.79 3.96 1.00
C GLN A 127 -14.18 3.99 1.69
N TYR A 128 -14.66 2.84 2.17
CA TYR A 128 -16.01 2.71 2.74
C TYR A 128 -16.01 2.49 4.26
N LEU A 129 -14.91 2.00 4.83
CA LEU A 129 -14.73 1.82 6.27
C LEU A 129 -13.61 2.75 6.77
N PRO A 130 -13.83 3.52 7.86
CA PRO A 130 -12.77 4.31 8.48
C PRO A 130 -11.81 3.39 9.26
N VAL A 131 -11.00 2.62 8.52
CA VAL A 131 -9.92 1.82 9.06
C VAL A 131 -8.66 2.68 9.06
N ASP A 132 -7.99 2.76 10.20
CA ASP A 132 -6.75 3.50 10.33
C ASP A 132 -5.62 2.76 9.61
N GLU A 133 -5.28 3.23 8.41
CA GLU A 133 -4.23 2.65 7.55
C GLU A 133 -2.85 2.66 8.23
N THR A 134 -2.62 3.53 9.22
CA THR A 134 -1.36 3.63 9.96
C THR A 134 -1.11 2.47 10.93
N GLN A 135 -2.09 1.58 11.10
CA GLN A 135 -1.96 0.38 11.94
C GLN A 135 -1.53 -0.86 11.13
N ARG A 136 -1.55 -0.79 9.80
CA ARG A 136 -1.17 -1.88 8.91
C ARG A 136 0.34 -1.85 8.66
N ASP A 137 0.89 -3.01 8.28
CA ASP A 137 2.29 -3.10 7.85
C ASP A 137 2.57 -2.14 6.68
N PRO A 138 3.61 -1.29 6.74
CA PRO A 138 3.90 -0.31 5.71
C PRO A 138 4.74 -0.87 4.55
N GLY A 139 5.04 -2.18 4.53
CA GLY A 139 5.99 -2.77 3.58
C GLY A 139 5.67 -2.47 2.12
N ALA A 140 4.42 -2.70 1.69
CA ALA A 140 4.02 -2.45 0.31
C ALA A 140 4.08 -0.96 -0.07
N ALA A 141 3.72 -0.05 0.82
CA ALA A 141 3.93 1.39 0.58
C ALA A 141 5.40 1.80 0.51
N LEU A 142 6.28 1.17 1.29
CA LEU A 142 7.72 1.42 1.23
C LEU A 142 8.27 0.99 -0.13
N ASP A 143 7.93 -0.23 -0.55
CA ASP A 143 8.32 -0.78 -1.86
C ASP A 143 7.77 0.05 -3.03
N SER A 144 6.54 0.53 -2.88
CA SER A 144 5.89 1.43 -3.84
C SER A 144 6.65 2.75 -3.94
N PHE A 145 6.98 3.36 -2.80
CA PHE A 145 7.72 4.60 -2.74
C PHE A 145 9.12 4.45 -3.36
N GLU A 146 9.83 3.35 -3.07
CA GLU A 146 11.14 3.05 -3.64
C GLU A 146 11.09 2.88 -5.17
N SER A 147 10.06 2.20 -5.67
CA SER A 147 9.87 1.97 -7.11
C SER A 147 9.56 3.27 -7.85
N PHE A 148 8.64 4.08 -7.33
CA PHE A 148 8.33 5.40 -7.89
C PHE A 148 9.52 6.37 -7.77
N SER A 149 10.24 6.35 -6.65
CA SER A 149 11.45 7.14 -6.46
C SER A 149 12.51 6.77 -7.50
N THR A 150 12.69 5.48 -7.76
CA THR A 150 13.62 5.00 -8.78
C THR A 150 13.22 5.50 -10.18
N LEU A 151 11.94 5.41 -10.52
CA LEU A 151 11.40 5.92 -11.78
C LEU A 151 11.65 7.42 -11.94
N VAL A 152 11.25 8.24 -10.96
CA VAL A 152 11.36 9.70 -11.03
C VAL A 152 12.82 10.15 -11.08
N ASN A 153 13.72 9.45 -10.36
CA ASN A 153 15.14 9.82 -10.33
C ASN A 153 15.90 9.39 -11.60
N ARG A 154 15.55 8.25 -12.21
CA ARG A 154 16.25 7.74 -13.40
C ARG A 154 15.62 8.21 -14.71
N TYR A 155 14.30 8.38 -14.73
CA TYR A 155 13.51 8.71 -15.93
C TYR A 155 12.59 9.90 -15.63
N PRO A 156 13.15 11.09 -15.31
CA PRO A 156 12.35 12.27 -14.94
C PRO A 156 11.42 12.75 -16.07
N ASP A 157 11.79 12.49 -17.33
CA ASP A 157 11.02 12.88 -18.52
C ASP A 157 9.97 11.83 -18.94
N SER A 158 9.84 10.72 -18.18
CA SER A 158 8.83 9.70 -18.44
C SER A 158 7.42 10.26 -18.34
N GLN A 159 6.51 9.78 -19.20
CA GLN A 159 5.08 10.10 -19.10
C GLN A 159 4.46 9.71 -17.74
N TYR A 160 5.06 8.75 -17.05
CA TYR A 160 4.58 8.24 -15.75
C TYR A 160 5.16 8.99 -14.55
N ALA A 161 6.18 9.84 -14.75
CA ALA A 161 6.86 10.56 -13.66
C ALA A 161 5.92 11.51 -12.89
N PRO A 162 5.05 12.31 -13.54
CA PRO A 162 4.15 13.22 -12.82
C PRO A 162 3.14 12.51 -11.90
N ASP A 163 2.60 11.36 -12.33
CA ASP A 163 1.70 10.55 -11.50
C ASP A 163 2.45 9.93 -10.32
N SER A 164 3.63 9.37 -10.59
CA SER A 164 4.51 8.77 -9.59
C SER A 164 4.89 9.76 -8.49
N GLN A 165 5.20 11.02 -8.85
CA GLN A 165 5.48 12.08 -7.88
C GLN A 165 4.28 12.35 -6.95
N LYS A 166 3.06 12.41 -7.49
CA LYS A 166 1.86 12.60 -6.68
C LYS A 166 1.65 11.44 -5.69
N ARG A 167 1.83 10.21 -6.17
CA ARG A 167 1.74 9.01 -5.31
C ARG A 167 2.84 8.98 -4.26
N MET A 168 4.06 9.39 -4.59
CA MET A 168 5.15 9.52 -3.62
C MET A 168 4.83 10.51 -2.50
N VAL A 169 4.19 11.65 -2.80
CA VAL A 169 3.75 12.59 -1.76
C VAL A 169 2.74 11.94 -0.81
N TYR A 170 1.73 11.24 -1.35
CA TYR A 170 0.77 10.51 -0.54
C TYR A 170 1.45 9.44 0.32
N LEU A 171 2.32 8.61 -0.27
CA LEU A 171 3.05 7.56 0.42
C LEU A 171 3.95 8.12 1.52
N LYS A 172 4.66 9.22 1.27
CA LYS A 172 5.48 9.91 2.27
C LYS A 172 4.64 10.38 3.46
N ASN A 173 3.46 10.95 3.21
CA ASN A 173 2.55 11.38 4.26
C ASN A 173 2.03 10.20 5.08
N ARG A 174 1.66 9.10 4.42
CA ARG A 174 1.20 7.87 5.08
C ARG A 174 2.30 7.24 5.95
N LEU A 175 3.51 7.10 5.41
CA LEU A 175 4.66 6.55 6.12
C LEU A 175 5.03 7.41 7.34
N ALA A 176 4.97 8.74 7.21
CA ALA A 176 5.21 9.64 8.34
C ALA A 176 4.15 9.51 9.43
N ALA A 177 2.87 9.40 9.04
CA ALA A 177 1.78 9.17 9.98
C ALA A 177 1.90 7.81 10.70
N TYR A 178 2.34 6.76 9.99
CA TYR A 178 2.68 5.45 10.58
C TYR A 178 3.77 5.57 11.65
N GLU A 179 4.86 6.26 11.37
CA GLU A 179 5.96 6.45 12.33
C GLU A 179 5.50 7.19 13.60
N VAL A 180 4.66 8.23 13.44
CA VAL A 180 4.04 8.93 14.58
C VAL A 180 3.11 7.99 15.37
N HIS A 181 2.29 7.19 14.69
CA HIS A 181 1.40 6.23 15.34
C HIS A 181 2.19 5.24 16.21
N VAL A 182 3.27 4.67 15.67
CA VAL A 182 4.21 3.79 16.41
C VAL A 182 4.85 4.53 17.58
N ALA A 183 5.25 5.79 17.39
CA ALA A 183 5.84 6.58 18.46
C ALA A 183 4.88 6.83 19.63
N ARG A 184 3.60 7.13 19.34
CA ARG A 184 2.53 7.25 20.35
C ARG A 184 2.31 5.94 21.11
N TYR A 185 2.32 4.81 20.40
CA TYR A 185 2.25 3.48 21.02
C TYR A 185 3.43 3.21 21.96
N TYR A 186 4.63 3.70 21.65
CA TYR A 186 5.78 3.60 22.55
C TYR A 186 5.66 4.50 23.79
N ILE A 187 5.10 5.72 23.66
CA ILE A 187 4.79 6.58 24.82
C ILE A 187 3.84 5.85 25.79
N GLN A 188 2.79 5.20 25.28
CA GLN A 188 1.85 4.43 26.10
C GLN A 188 2.51 3.29 26.90
N ARG A 189 3.67 2.80 26.43
CA ARG A 189 4.47 1.75 27.06
C ARG A 189 5.68 2.28 27.82
N GLU A 190 5.76 3.60 28.01
CA GLU A 190 6.88 4.25 28.70
C GLU A 190 8.24 4.02 28.01
N ALA A 191 8.22 3.64 26.74
CA ALA A 191 9.40 3.46 25.91
C ALA A 191 9.82 4.78 25.28
N PHE A 192 10.08 5.80 26.12
CA PHE A 192 10.29 7.19 25.67
C PHE A 192 11.46 7.36 24.70
N VAL A 193 12.57 6.62 24.89
CA VAL A 193 13.71 6.64 23.95
C VAL A 193 13.28 6.18 22.55
N ALA A 194 12.47 5.11 22.47
CA ALA A 194 11.97 4.60 21.20
C ALA A 194 11.00 5.59 20.55
N ALA A 195 10.11 6.20 21.33
CA ALA A 195 9.20 7.24 20.86
C ALA A 195 9.95 8.45 20.29
N ALA A 196 10.94 8.97 21.01
CA ALA A 196 11.77 10.09 20.56
C ALA A 196 12.51 9.76 19.25
N ASN A 197 13.05 8.55 19.13
CA ASN A 197 13.73 8.10 17.91
C ASN A 197 12.79 8.05 16.69
N ARG A 198 11.54 7.59 16.89
CA ARG A 198 10.52 7.55 15.83
C ARG A 198 10.11 8.95 15.38
N GLY A 199 9.85 9.86 16.32
CA GLY A 199 9.56 11.26 16.01
C GLY A 199 10.72 11.95 15.29
N ARG A 200 11.96 11.72 15.77
CA ARG A 200 13.18 12.25 15.12
C ARG A 200 13.31 11.78 13.68
N TYR A 201 13.04 10.49 13.41
CA TYR A 201 13.09 9.95 12.06
C TYR A 201 12.16 10.68 11.10
N VAL A 202 10.93 11.02 11.53
CA VAL A 202 9.98 11.81 10.72
C VAL A 202 10.50 13.22 10.45
N VAL A 203 11.05 13.90 11.45
CA VAL A 203 11.58 15.27 11.31
C VAL A 203 12.82 15.31 10.40
N GLU A 204 13.68 14.31 10.48
CA GLU A 204 14.92 14.25 9.69
C GLU A 204 14.69 13.79 8.24
N ASN A 205 13.78 12.82 8.01
CA ASN A 205 13.66 12.12 6.72
C ASN A 205 12.33 12.41 5.99
N MET A 206 11.30 12.88 6.70
CA MET A 206 9.94 13.03 6.18
C MET A 206 9.41 14.46 6.38
N GLN A 207 10.27 15.44 6.09
CA GLN A 207 9.91 16.86 6.11
C GLN A 207 8.75 17.19 5.16
N GLU A 208 8.04 18.28 5.44
CA GLU A 208 6.87 18.77 4.67
C GLU A 208 5.63 17.86 4.75
N THR A 209 5.70 16.76 5.49
CA THR A 209 4.52 15.92 5.74
C THR A 209 3.63 16.54 6.82
N PRO A 210 2.30 16.34 6.76
CA PRO A 210 1.38 16.80 7.81
C PRO A 210 1.66 16.22 9.20
N ALA A 211 2.43 15.12 9.27
CA ALA A 211 2.76 14.41 10.50
C ALA A 211 3.96 15.00 11.25
N VAL A 212 4.72 15.93 10.65
CA VAL A 212 5.86 16.59 11.30
C VAL A 212 5.50 17.25 12.65
N PRO A 213 4.43 18.07 12.78
CA PRO A 213 4.08 18.66 14.07
C PRO A 213 3.71 17.61 15.13
N ASP A 214 3.02 16.52 14.76
CA ASP A 214 2.75 15.40 15.67
C ASP A 214 4.06 14.73 16.13
N ALA A 215 5.01 14.52 15.21
CA ALA A 215 6.30 13.94 15.52
C ALA A 215 7.12 14.79 16.50
N LEU A 216 7.15 16.11 16.29
CA LEU A 216 7.77 17.07 17.22
C LEU A 216 7.09 17.03 18.59
N ALA A 217 5.76 16.92 18.64
CA ALA A 217 5.03 16.87 19.90
C ALA A 217 5.29 15.59 20.70
N VAL A 218 5.33 14.44 20.01
CA VAL A 218 5.78 13.16 20.59
C VAL A 218 7.21 13.26 21.14
N MET A 219 8.11 13.92 20.42
CA MET A 219 9.49 14.14 20.89
C MET A 219 9.51 14.99 22.17
N ILE A 220 8.73 16.06 22.24
CA ILE A 220 8.62 16.93 23.43
C ILE A 220 8.14 16.12 24.63
N GLU A 221 7.07 15.33 24.46
CA GLU A 221 6.55 14.46 25.52
C GLU A 221 7.61 13.43 25.98
N ALA A 222 8.24 12.74 25.03
CA ALA A 222 9.28 11.76 25.32
C ALA A 222 10.49 12.37 26.05
N TYR A 223 11.02 13.51 25.58
CA TYR A 223 12.15 14.20 26.22
C TYR A 223 11.80 14.70 27.62
N THR A 224 10.57 15.18 27.83
CA THR A 224 10.09 15.60 29.15
C THR A 224 10.12 14.45 30.14
N HIS A 225 9.63 13.27 29.73
CA HIS A 225 9.63 12.07 30.58
C HIS A 225 11.03 11.47 30.79
N LEU A 226 11.96 11.69 29.85
CA LEU A 226 13.37 11.32 30.02
C LEU A 226 14.17 12.29 30.90
N GLY A 227 13.56 13.40 31.35
CA GLY A 227 14.24 14.46 32.09
C GLY A 227 15.17 15.34 31.24
N GLN A 228 15.07 15.26 29.91
CA GLN A 228 15.88 16.01 28.95
C GLN A 228 15.21 17.35 28.63
N GLN A 229 15.13 18.24 29.62
CA GLN A 229 14.37 19.49 29.53
C GLN A 229 14.89 20.44 28.44
N ASP A 230 16.21 20.50 28.24
CA ASP A 230 16.81 21.34 27.19
C ASP A 230 16.34 20.90 25.80
N LEU A 231 16.36 19.59 25.51
CA LEU A 231 15.90 19.04 24.23
C LEU A 231 14.38 19.21 24.04
N ALA A 232 13.60 19.06 25.11
CA ALA A 232 12.16 19.33 25.08
C ALA A 232 11.89 20.80 24.74
N ALA A 233 12.59 21.74 25.38
CA ALA A 233 12.44 23.17 25.15
C ALA A 233 12.88 23.58 23.74
N ASP A 234 14.00 23.06 23.25
CA ASP A 234 14.46 23.30 21.88
C ASP A 234 13.46 22.78 20.85
N THR A 235 12.95 21.55 21.05
CA THR A 235 11.94 20.96 20.15
C THR A 235 10.63 21.75 20.19
N GLN A 236 10.21 22.22 21.37
CA GLN A 236 9.03 23.08 21.52
C GLN A 236 9.21 24.42 20.80
N SER A 237 10.40 25.01 20.83
CA SER A 237 10.73 26.23 20.10
C SER A 237 10.61 26.04 18.59
N VAL A 238 11.09 24.90 18.06
CA VAL A 238 10.94 24.52 16.66
C VAL A 238 9.46 24.33 16.29
N LEU A 239 8.68 23.64 17.12
CA LEU A 239 7.25 23.42 16.90
C LEU A 239 6.50 24.75 16.85
N ASN A 240 6.71 25.63 17.84
CA ASN A 240 6.02 26.92 17.93
C ASN A 240 6.38 27.86 16.77
N LYS A 241 7.63 27.82 16.31
CA LYS A 241 8.11 28.67 15.22
C LYS A 241 7.51 28.28 13.87
N ASN A 242 7.39 26.97 13.60
CA ASN A 242 6.94 26.47 12.29
C ASN A 242 5.44 26.19 12.24
N PHE A 243 4.82 25.85 13.38
CA PHE A 243 3.41 25.45 13.48
C PHE A 243 2.71 26.21 14.63
N PRO A 244 2.58 27.54 14.54
CA PRO A 244 1.98 28.35 15.59
C PRO A 244 0.53 27.93 15.84
N GLY A 245 0.18 27.71 17.11
CA GLY A 245 -1.19 27.32 17.51
C GLY A 245 -1.51 25.84 17.33
N TYR A 246 -0.54 25.00 16.95
CA TYR A 246 -0.72 23.56 16.90
C TYR A 246 -1.05 22.98 18.29
N GLN A 247 -2.13 22.21 18.37
CA GLN A 247 -2.60 21.61 19.62
C GLN A 247 -2.29 20.12 19.61
N TYR A 248 -1.44 19.71 20.54
CA TYR A 248 -1.16 18.31 20.77
C TYR A 248 -1.95 17.78 21.96
N THR A 249 -2.48 16.55 21.83
CA THR A 249 -3.09 15.83 22.94
C THR A 249 -2.07 14.82 23.47
N PRO A 250 -1.52 15.02 24.69
CA PRO A 250 -0.59 14.07 25.30
C PRO A 250 -1.17 12.67 25.36
N VAL A 251 -0.31 11.68 25.12
CA VAL A 251 -0.73 10.28 25.04
C VAL A 251 -0.50 9.56 26.37
N TYR A 252 0.53 9.95 27.13
CA TYR A 252 0.84 9.40 28.43
C TYR A 252 -0.25 9.74 29.44
N LYS A 253 -0.84 8.72 30.06
CA LYS A 253 -1.93 8.86 31.05
C LYS A 253 -1.47 8.77 32.50
N GLY A 254 -0.15 8.61 32.76
CA GLY A 254 0.37 8.38 34.11
C GLY A 254 0.08 6.97 34.63
N GLU A 255 0.64 6.66 35.80
CA GLU A 255 0.31 5.43 36.53
C GLU A 255 -1.17 5.45 36.95
N LYS A 256 -1.93 4.40 36.60
CA LYS A 256 -3.30 4.24 37.10
C LYS A 256 -3.24 4.00 38.60
N THR A 257 -3.84 4.89 39.38
CA THR A 257 -3.90 4.69 40.83
C THR A 257 -4.80 3.50 41.14
N LEU A 258 -4.64 2.89 42.34
CA LEU A 258 -5.56 1.84 42.80
C LEU A 258 -7.02 2.30 42.81
N PHE A 259 -7.24 3.60 43.02
CA PHE A 259 -8.56 4.22 42.96
C PHE A 259 -9.12 4.23 41.53
N ASP A 260 -8.30 4.56 40.53
CA ASP A 260 -8.68 4.52 39.11
C ASP A 260 -9.01 3.10 38.66
N ALA A 261 -8.19 2.12 39.06
CA ALA A 261 -8.45 0.71 38.79
C ALA A 261 -9.73 0.20 39.46
N ALA A 262 -9.97 0.58 40.72
CA ALA A 262 -11.15 0.17 41.48
C ALA A 262 -12.45 0.82 40.97
N THR A 263 -12.34 1.99 40.33
CA THR A 263 -13.49 2.73 39.80
C THR A 263 -13.69 2.54 38.31
N PHE A 264 -12.91 1.66 37.66
CA PHE A 264 -12.89 1.48 36.20
C PHE A 264 -12.74 2.81 35.46
N ASP A 265 -11.84 3.68 35.93
CA ASP A 265 -11.64 5.05 35.42
C ASP A 265 -12.89 5.97 35.50
N LEU A 266 -14.03 5.54 36.09
CA LEU A 266 -15.28 6.32 36.11
C LEU A 266 -15.15 7.67 36.83
N PHE A 267 -14.20 7.77 37.76
CA PHE A 267 -13.92 8.98 38.54
C PHE A 267 -12.46 9.45 38.37
N SER A 268 -11.75 8.95 37.35
CA SER A 268 -10.37 9.38 37.09
C SER A 268 -10.36 10.88 36.77
N SER A 269 -9.46 11.62 37.43
CA SER A 269 -9.26 13.05 37.14
C SER A 269 -8.51 13.27 35.81
N ALA A 270 -8.01 12.21 35.18
CA ALA A 270 -7.50 12.25 33.82
C ALA A 270 -8.69 12.36 32.86
N LYS A 271 -9.09 13.61 32.59
CA LYS A 271 -10.13 13.97 31.61
C LYS A 271 -9.98 13.09 30.38
N GLU A 272 -10.93 12.17 30.19
CA GLU A 272 -10.98 11.33 29.01
C GLU A 272 -10.95 12.27 27.80
N ALA A 273 -9.86 12.25 27.02
CA ALA A 273 -9.82 13.03 25.81
C ALA A 273 -11.04 12.58 24.99
N PRO A 274 -11.89 13.51 24.52
CA PRO A 274 -13.02 13.12 23.69
C PRO A 274 -12.46 12.22 22.60
N VAL A 275 -13.05 11.05 22.41
CA VAL A 275 -12.72 10.19 21.27
C VAL A 275 -12.73 11.13 20.07
N ALA A 276 -11.55 11.42 19.52
CA ALA A 276 -11.46 12.29 18.37
C ALA A 276 -12.25 11.54 17.30
N ALA A 277 -13.44 12.03 16.99
CA ALA A 277 -14.11 11.64 15.76
C ALA A 277 -13.03 11.75 14.67
N PRO A 278 -12.87 10.73 13.81
CA PRO A 278 -11.78 10.69 12.85
C PRO A 278 -11.71 12.06 12.19
N VAL A 279 -10.53 12.69 12.24
CA VAL A 279 -10.30 14.01 11.67
C VAL A 279 -10.68 13.89 10.20
N ARG A 280 -11.89 14.34 9.85
CA ARG A 280 -12.21 14.63 8.46
C ARG A 280 -11.19 15.69 8.09
N MET A 281 -10.27 15.34 7.19
CA MET A 281 -9.43 16.31 6.50
C MET A 281 -10.30 17.54 6.21
N SER A 282 -9.83 18.71 6.66
CA SER A 282 -10.56 19.98 6.58
C SER A 282 -11.27 20.12 5.24
N GLN A 283 -12.59 19.93 5.23
CA GLN A 283 -13.43 20.26 4.08
C GLN A 283 -13.65 21.77 4.05
N ASP A 284 -12.58 22.52 3.82
CA ASP A 284 -12.64 23.91 3.35
C ASP A 284 -12.30 23.95 1.85
N ALA A 285 -12.71 22.93 1.10
CA ALA A 285 -12.93 23.08 -0.33
C ALA A 285 -14.34 23.68 -0.51
N PRO A 286 -14.51 24.79 -1.25
CA PRO A 286 -15.84 25.31 -1.56
C PRO A 286 -16.62 24.20 -2.27
N LYS A 287 -17.70 23.73 -1.63
CA LYS A 287 -18.62 22.80 -2.29
C LYS A 287 -19.25 23.57 -3.45
N PRO A 288 -19.12 23.12 -4.71
CA PRO A 288 -19.90 23.71 -5.79
C PRO A 288 -21.38 23.55 -5.46
N GLU A 289 -22.16 24.62 -5.59
CA GLU A 289 -23.61 24.58 -5.38
C GLU A 289 -24.22 23.64 -6.43
N ARG A 290 -24.46 22.39 -6.03
CA ARG A 290 -25.12 21.39 -6.88
C ARG A 290 -26.61 21.65 -6.86
N SER A 291 -27.18 21.86 -8.05
CA SER A 291 -28.63 21.93 -8.24
C SER A 291 -29.32 20.67 -7.67
N ILE A 292 -30.54 20.81 -7.17
CA ILE A 292 -31.35 19.70 -6.63
C ILE A 292 -31.50 18.60 -7.70
N PHE A 293 -31.53 19.00 -8.97
CA PHE A 293 -31.58 18.08 -10.10
C PHE A 293 -30.35 17.16 -10.17
N SER A 294 -29.12 17.69 -10.04
CA SER A 294 -27.89 16.88 -10.09
C SER A 294 -27.71 15.99 -8.86
N THR A 295 -28.33 16.36 -7.74
CA THR A 295 -28.36 15.51 -6.54
C THR A 295 -29.26 14.29 -6.72
N VAL A 296 -30.38 14.43 -7.44
CA VAL A 296 -31.31 13.32 -7.67
C VAL A 296 -30.85 12.42 -8.82
N THR A 297 -30.14 12.96 -9.80
CA THR A 297 -29.66 12.21 -10.97
C THR A 297 -28.24 11.68 -10.84
N PHE A 298 -27.60 11.84 -9.68
CA PHE A 298 -26.22 11.42 -9.41
C PHE A 298 -25.21 11.88 -10.47
N GLY A 299 -25.43 13.05 -11.09
CA GLY A 299 -24.52 13.62 -12.08
C GLY A 299 -24.47 12.90 -13.43
N VAL A 300 -25.43 12.01 -13.73
CA VAL A 300 -25.48 11.24 -15.00
C VAL A 300 -25.80 12.13 -16.22
N PHE A 301 -26.28 13.35 -16.01
CA PHE A 301 -26.75 14.27 -17.07
C PHE A 301 -26.18 15.70 -16.97
N ASP A 302 -25.07 15.91 -16.24
CA ASP A 302 -24.35 17.18 -16.33
C ASP A 302 -23.54 17.18 -17.63
N ASP A 303 -24.10 17.73 -18.72
CA ASP A 303 -23.33 18.15 -19.89
C ASP A 303 -22.79 19.56 -19.64
N ASP A 304 -21.49 19.74 -19.85
CA ASP A 304 -20.77 21.02 -19.73
C ASP A 304 -21.32 22.08 -20.71
N GLU A 305 -22.30 22.87 -20.26
CA GLU A 305 -22.57 24.19 -20.82
C GLU A 305 -22.34 25.27 -19.76
N GLU A 306 -21.08 25.69 -19.59
CA GLU A 306 -20.77 27.10 -19.36
C GLU A 306 -19.31 27.41 -19.71
N SER A 307 -19.10 27.64 -21.01
CA SER A 307 -18.02 28.49 -21.49
C SER A 307 -18.34 29.96 -21.16
N LYS A 308 -17.59 30.58 -20.25
CA LYS A 308 -17.01 31.94 -20.36
C LYS A 308 -16.23 32.35 -19.12
#